data_AF-A0A8J4Y7Z6-F1
#
_entry.id   AF-A0A8J4Y7Z6-F1
#
_cell.length_a   1.000
_cell.length_b   1.000
_cell.length_c   1.000
_cell.angle_alpha   90.00
_cell.angle_beta   90.00
_cell.angle_gamma   90.00
#
_symmetry.space_group_name_H-M   'P 1'
#
loop_
_entity.id
_entity.type
_entity.pdbx_description
1 polymer ?
#
loop_
_entity_poly.entity_id
_entity_poly.type
_entity_poly.pdbx_seq_one_letter_code
_entity_poly.pdbx_strand_id
1 'polypeptide(L)'
;MGDLLNCNAEPLVRFLPVLLDRLISLLVWPPTLAGTLVNIAQSCFETIGTIVNRVSGLLEDKNDQHGRNGILLSYVAYQSTLPHPDDSPHTPVGPQHPQHPPPPSSVPTQRKYSRSSSNPDLGLDVDAEIGGIFARGLDRTNSMRTGSNYENLITLQRSSGRKLTHEEVALQWVVSNGKGKDMALANSWFFFELMIKSMIEHLARTGGQDSHRKMRFSHQFCDDIQNLTSSITNEIIALNTKDGKDTRFVQNINSSLAFFLMDLLSVMDRGYVFMLIHNYCKQMNSKISLPDSGQLINLKLDFVRIVCCHEHFVALNLPFCTPLSAISAPSSPCPSIGSTTSQSSFISTVFGGDRSAFMVLSSSFRRQHFLVGLVMSDLSTALEIKYLDYQTHSLFPS
;
A
#
# COMPACT_ATOMS: atom_id res chain seq x y z
N MET A 1 1.91 -8.68 30.07
CA MET A 1 1.28 -7.57 29.30
C MET A 1 0.34 -6.71 30.16
N GLY A 2 -0.40 -7.28 31.13
CA GLY A 2 -1.35 -6.52 31.96
C GLY A 2 -0.78 -5.32 32.73
N ASP A 3 0.46 -5.40 33.24
CA ASP A 3 1.03 -4.33 34.08
C ASP A 3 1.53 -3.10 33.32
N LEU A 4 1.72 -3.20 31.99
CA LEU A 4 2.11 -2.05 31.16
C LEU A 4 1.00 -0.98 31.06
N LEU A 5 -0.25 -1.39 31.26
CA LEU A 5 -1.43 -0.52 31.31
C LEU A 5 -1.53 0.29 32.60
N ASN A 6 -0.77 -0.05 33.63
CA ASN A 6 -0.74 0.65 34.92
C ASN A 6 0.55 1.45 35.15
N CYS A 7 1.51 1.37 34.21
CA CYS A 7 2.77 2.11 34.31
C CYS A 7 2.56 3.64 34.36
N ASN A 8 3.38 4.37 35.12
CA ASN A 8 3.34 5.84 35.16
C ASN A 8 3.70 6.45 33.79
N ALA A 9 3.15 7.64 33.52
CA ALA A 9 3.32 8.33 32.22
C ALA A 9 4.80 8.56 31.85
N GLU A 10 5.61 9.00 32.82
CA GLU A 10 7.02 9.34 32.60
C GLU A 10 7.89 8.12 32.22
N PRO A 11 7.88 6.99 32.96
CA PRO A 11 8.59 5.78 32.53
C PRO A 11 8.11 5.26 31.18
N LEU A 12 6.81 5.30 30.90
CA LEU A 12 6.26 4.81 29.64
C LEU A 12 6.80 5.61 28.44
N VAL A 13 6.81 6.93 28.52
CA VAL A 13 7.36 7.80 27.47
C VAL A 13 8.87 7.63 27.36
N ARG A 14 9.59 7.53 28.49
CA ARG A 14 11.06 7.38 28.51
C ARG A 14 11.54 6.07 27.87
N PHE A 15 10.84 4.97 28.10
CA PHE A 15 11.21 3.64 27.58
C PHE A 15 10.42 3.24 26.33
N LEU A 16 9.63 4.16 25.76
CA LEU A 16 8.78 3.91 24.59
C LEU A 16 9.53 3.25 23.43
N PRO A 17 10.72 3.73 23.01
CA PRO A 17 11.40 3.14 21.85
C PRO A 17 11.82 1.69 22.12
N VAL A 18 12.33 1.42 23.32
CA VAL A 18 12.74 0.08 23.74
C VAL A 18 11.56 -0.88 23.79
N LEU A 19 10.42 -0.43 24.31
CA LEU A 19 9.21 -1.24 24.39
C LEU A 19 8.66 -1.59 23.01
N LEU A 20 8.54 -0.59 22.13
CA LEU A 20 8.01 -0.79 20.78
C LEU A 20 8.94 -1.66 19.93
N ASP A 21 10.26 -1.41 19.95
CA ASP A 21 11.23 -2.23 19.20
C ASP A 21 11.18 -3.70 19.63
N ARG A 22 11.06 -3.97 20.94
CA ARG A 22 10.97 -5.34 21.46
C ARG A 22 9.65 -6.01 21.08
N LEU A 23 8.54 -5.30 21.12
CA LEU A 23 7.23 -5.85 20.70
C LEU A 23 7.18 -6.10 19.20
N ILE A 24 7.73 -5.21 18.37
CA ILE A 24 7.84 -5.39 16.92
C ILE A 24 8.78 -6.57 16.61
N SER A 25 9.89 -6.71 17.34
CA SER A 25 10.77 -7.88 17.21
C SER A 25 10.04 -9.18 17.52
N LEU A 26 9.24 -9.22 18.60
CA LEU A 26 8.45 -10.41 18.96
C LEU A 26 7.30 -10.70 17.98
N LEU A 27 6.75 -9.66 17.35
CA LEU A 27 5.74 -9.78 16.30
C LEU A 27 6.29 -10.53 15.09
N VAL A 28 7.50 -10.16 14.66
CA VAL A 28 8.18 -10.68 13.47
C VAL A 28 8.93 -11.99 13.74
N TRP A 29 9.54 -12.11 14.91
CA TRP A 29 10.31 -13.27 15.36
C TRP A 29 9.67 -13.87 16.63
N PRO A 30 8.62 -14.68 16.47
CA PRO A 30 7.99 -15.35 17.60
C PRO A 30 8.98 -16.30 18.28
N PRO A 31 9.04 -16.31 19.62
CA PRO A 31 9.93 -17.19 20.37
C PRO A 31 9.52 -18.65 20.20
N THR A 32 10.51 -19.54 20.26
CA THR A 32 10.30 -20.99 20.33
C THR A 32 10.38 -21.46 21.77
N LEU A 33 9.39 -22.24 22.22
CA LEU A 33 9.40 -22.92 23.51
C LEU A 33 9.45 -24.43 23.25
N ALA A 34 10.53 -25.08 23.68
CA ALA A 34 10.75 -26.52 23.47
C ALA A 34 10.63 -26.96 21.99
N GLY A 35 11.07 -26.11 21.05
CA GLY A 35 10.99 -26.37 19.60
C GLY A 35 9.66 -26.00 18.95
N THR A 36 8.63 -25.62 19.73
CA THR A 36 7.34 -25.17 19.22
C THR A 36 7.29 -23.64 19.18
N LEU A 37 6.87 -23.07 18.04
CA LEU A 37 6.66 -21.62 17.92
C LEU A 37 5.48 -21.18 18.79
N VAL A 38 5.71 -20.19 19.65
CA VAL A 38 4.65 -19.61 20.49
C VAL A 38 3.93 -18.52 19.70
N ASN A 39 2.62 -18.67 19.49
CA ASN A 39 1.81 -17.68 18.77
C ASN A 39 1.48 -16.47 19.67
N ILE A 40 2.38 -15.48 19.70
CA ILE A 40 2.20 -14.22 20.44
C ILE A 40 1.99 -13.00 19.55
N ALA A 41 1.93 -13.18 18.22
CA ALA A 41 1.90 -12.07 17.27
C ALA A 41 0.68 -11.17 17.46
N GLN A 42 -0.52 -11.74 17.57
CA GLN A 42 -1.75 -10.98 17.81
C GLN A 42 -1.69 -10.23 19.15
N SER A 43 -1.18 -10.86 20.21
CA SER A 43 -1.01 -10.22 21.52
C SER A 43 0.01 -9.07 21.48
N CYS A 44 1.09 -9.22 20.72
CA CYS A 44 2.06 -8.15 20.49
C CYS A 44 1.43 -6.99 19.72
N PHE A 45 0.69 -7.28 18.64
CA PHE A 45 -0.04 -6.28 17.85
C PHE A 45 -1.03 -5.49 18.71
N GLU A 46 -1.88 -6.16 19.49
CA GLU A 46 -2.81 -5.51 20.42
C GLU A 46 -2.07 -4.66 21.47
N THR A 47 -0.95 -5.15 21.98
CA THR A 47 -0.17 -4.43 23.00
C THR A 47 0.51 -3.20 22.43
N ILE A 48 1.05 -3.27 21.21
CA ILE A 48 1.56 -2.09 20.50
C ILE A 48 0.44 -1.05 20.38
N GLY A 49 -0.73 -1.43 19.87
CA GLY A 49 -1.87 -0.53 19.76
C GLY A 49 -2.28 0.07 21.10
N THR A 50 -2.27 -0.73 22.16
CA THR A 50 -2.59 -0.29 23.52
C THR A 50 -1.58 0.74 24.07
N ILE A 51 -0.27 0.52 23.86
CA ILE A 51 0.78 1.45 24.28
C ILE A 51 0.67 2.75 23.51
N VAL A 52 0.50 2.67 22.19
CA VAL A 52 0.36 3.84 21.31
C VAL A 52 -0.85 4.65 21.73
N ASN A 53 -2.01 4.02 21.93
CA ASN A 53 -3.22 4.67 22.42
C ASN A 53 -3.00 5.39 23.75
N ARG A 54 -2.28 4.73 24.67
CA ARG A 54 -2.00 5.28 25.99
C ARG A 54 -1.09 6.51 25.91
N VAL A 55 -0.04 6.46 25.10
CA VAL A 55 0.86 7.61 24.90
C VAL A 55 0.11 8.77 24.22
N SER A 56 -0.69 8.48 23.19
CA SER A 56 -1.52 9.47 22.51
C SER A 56 -2.50 10.16 23.45
N GLY A 57 -3.11 9.42 24.40
CA GLY A 57 -4.02 9.98 25.41
C GLY A 57 -3.33 10.74 26.54
N LEU A 58 -2.16 10.28 27.00
CA LEU A 58 -1.38 10.99 28.02
C LEU A 58 -0.85 12.35 27.55
N LEU A 59 -0.73 12.52 26.24
CA LEU A 59 -0.17 13.71 25.59
C LEU A 59 -1.15 14.29 24.57
N GLU A 60 -2.46 14.23 24.86
CA GLU A 60 -3.51 14.65 23.94
C GLU A 60 -3.33 16.11 23.48
N ASP A 61 -2.90 16.99 24.39
CA ASP A 61 -2.61 18.41 24.10
C ASP A 61 -1.49 18.62 23.07
N LYS A 62 -0.68 17.59 22.81
CA LYS A 62 0.42 17.61 21.83
C LYS A 62 0.07 16.89 20.52
N ASN A 63 -1.17 16.42 20.37
CA ASN A 63 -1.61 15.77 19.14
C ASN A 63 -1.95 16.83 18.08
N ASP A 64 -1.57 16.57 16.82
CA ASP A 64 -1.92 17.45 15.71
C ASP A 64 -3.41 17.34 15.33
N GLN A 65 -3.83 18.09 14.31
CA GLN A 65 -5.22 18.09 13.84
C GLN A 65 -5.70 16.71 13.35
N HIS A 66 -4.79 15.80 12.99
CA HIS A 66 -5.07 14.44 12.53
C HIS A 66 -4.91 13.39 13.65
N GLY A 67 -4.70 13.83 14.90
CA GLY A 67 -4.54 12.93 16.04
C GLY A 67 -3.16 12.29 16.15
N ARG A 68 -2.15 12.81 15.44
CA ARG A 68 -0.78 12.27 15.48
C ARG A 68 0.00 12.89 16.61
N ASN A 69 0.69 12.06 17.38
CA ASN A 69 1.49 12.50 18.51
C ASN A 69 2.96 12.71 18.12
N GLY A 70 3.54 13.85 18.46
CA GLY A 70 4.92 14.20 18.10
C GLY A 70 5.99 13.23 18.61
N ILE A 71 5.80 12.60 19.77
CA ILE A 71 6.76 11.62 20.32
C ILE A 71 6.71 10.33 19.51
N LEU A 72 5.50 9.83 19.23
CA LEU A 72 5.30 8.64 18.41
C LEU A 72 5.79 8.85 16.97
N LEU A 73 5.57 10.03 16.39
CA LEU A 73 6.14 10.42 15.09
C LEU A 73 7.67 10.39 15.13
N SER A 74 8.28 10.96 16.17
CA SER A 74 9.74 10.95 16.35
C SER A 74 10.29 9.54 16.50
N TYR A 75 9.56 8.66 17.19
CA TYR A 75 9.91 7.25 17.30
C TYR A 75 9.95 6.58 15.92
N VAL A 76 8.85 6.65 15.17
CA VAL A 76 8.79 6.04 13.84
C VAL A 76 9.86 6.66 12.94
N ALA A 77 9.96 7.98 12.84
CA ALA A 77 10.92 8.61 11.93
C ALA A 77 12.39 8.27 12.24
N TYR A 78 12.80 8.30 13.52
CA TYR A 78 14.21 8.37 13.88
C TYR A 78 14.72 7.30 14.85
N GLN A 79 13.85 6.64 15.61
CA GLN A 79 14.27 5.78 16.73
C GLN A 79 13.92 4.30 16.55
N SER A 80 12.91 3.98 15.73
CA SER A 80 12.48 2.60 15.56
C SER A 80 13.54 1.77 14.85
N THR A 81 13.92 0.65 15.44
CA THR A 81 14.86 -0.31 14.85
C THR A 81 14.08 -1.52 14.35
N LEU A 82 13.77 -1.55 13.04
CA LEU A 82 12.90 -2.57 12.49
C LEU A 82 13.68 -3.85 12.16
N PRO A 83 13.21 -5.02 12.63
CA PRO A 83 13.86 -6.29 12.34
C PRO A 83 13.75 -6.63 10.86
N HIS A 84 14.86 -7.07 10.26
CA HIS A 84 14.91 -7.57 8.89
C HIS A 84 15.35 -9.04 8.86
N PRO A 85 14.81 -9.87 7.95
CA PRO A 85 15.24 -11.27 7.78
C PRO A 85 16.76 -11.52 7.78
N ASP A 86 17.52 -10.57 7.22
CA ASP A 86 18.99 -10.64 7.12
C ASP A 86 19.70 -10.39 8.46
N ASP A 87 19.01 -9.79 9.44
CA ASP A 87 19.55 -9.52 10.77
C ASP A 87 19.41 -10.74 11.71
N SER A 88 18.76 -11.82 11.24
CA SER A 88 18.57 -13.02 12.06
C SER A 88 19.93 -13.58 12.47
N PRO A 89 20.20 -13.75 13.78
CA PRO A 89 21.45 -14.35 14.22
C PRO A 89 21.50 -15.74 13.59
N HIS A 90 22.55 -15.98 12.80
CA HIS A 90 22.85 -17.27 12.20
C HIS A 90 22.50 -18.35 13.23
N THR A 91 21.46 -19.14 12.95
CA THR A 91 21.37 -20.46 13.58
C THR A 91 22.69 -21.13 13.24
N PRO A 92 23.51 -21.55 14.23
CA PRO A 92 24.73 -22.26 13.93
C PRO A 92 24.31 -23.51 13.19
N VAL A 93 24.59 -23.53 11.88
CA VAL A 93 24.60 -24.75 11.11
C VAL A 93 25.49 -25.70 11.89
N GLY A 94 24.95 -26.88 12.24
CA GLY A 94 25.64 -27.90 13.03
C GLY A 94 27.05 -28.20 12.50
N PRO A 95 27.90 -28.83 13.32
CA PRO A 95 29.34 -28.86 13.14
C PRO A 95 29.74 -29.21 11.70
N GLN A 96 30.47 -28.30 11.07
CA GLN A 96 31.09 -28.52 9.76
C GLN A 96 32.00 -29.75 9.87
N HIS A 97 31.59 -30.85 9.23
CA HIS A 97 32.49 -31.96 8.98
C HIS A 97 33.68 -31.47 8.14
N PRO A 98 34.93 -31.83 8.48
CA PRO A 98 36.10 -31.36 7.73
C PRO A 98 36.06 -31.86 6.28
N GLN A 99 36.11 -30.93 5.32
CA GLN A 99 36.29 -31.24 3.91
C GLN A 99 37.68 -31.86 3.69
N HIS A 100 37.70 -33.09 3.16
CA HIS A 100 38.90 -33.71 2.60
C HIS A 100 39.37 -32.98 1.33
N PRO A 101 40.68 -32.91 1.05
CA PRO A 101 41.22 -32.24 -0.13
C PRO A 101 41.03 -33.06 -1.43
N PRO A 102 40.94 -32.40 -2.61
CA PRO A 102 40.80 -33.10 -3.90
C PRO A 102 42.15 -33.58 -4.46
N PRO A 103 42.20 -34.65 -5.27
CA PRO A 103 43.42 -35.11 -5.96
C PRO A 103 43.67 -34.35 -7.28
N PRO A 104 44.90 -34.35 -7.83
CA PRO A 104 45.32 -33.42 -8.86
C PRO A 104 45.21 -33.95 -10.32
N SER A 105 44.87 -33.00 -11.21
CA SER A 105 45.31 -32.80 -12.61
C SER A 105 45.20 -33.91 -13.68
N SER A 106 44.44 -33.62 -14.75
CA SER A 106 44.85 -33.96 -16.14
C SER A 106 44.16 -33.09 -17.22
N VAL A 107 44.98 -32.27 -17.88
CA VAL A 107 45.03 -31.84 -19.31
C VAL A 107 43.88 -31.00 -19.93
N PRO A 108 44.18 -29.83 -20.55
CA PRO A 108 43.23 -29.01 -21.30
C PRO A 108 43.26 -29.27 -22.83
N THR A 109 42.10 -29.38 -23.47
CA THR A 109 41.97 -29.40 -24.94
C THR A 109 41.15 -28.22 -25.48
N GLN A 110 41.89 -27.26 -26.04
CA GLN A 110 41.64 -26.55 -27.31
C GLN A 110 40.25 -25.96 -27.61
N ARG A 111 40.23 -24.62 -27.53
CA ARG A 111 39.56 -23.62 -28.39
C ARG A 111 38.77 -24.15 -29.59
N LYS A 112 37.50 -23.73 -29.71
CA LYS A 112 36.88 -23.42 -31.00
C LYS A 112 36.17 -22.06 -30.96
N TYR A 113 36.49 -21.27 -31.96
CA TYR A 113 35.94 -19.96 -32.32
C TYR A 113 34.41 -19.99 -32.46
N SER A 114 33.74 -18.97 -31.92
CA SER A 114 32.40 -18.56 -32.39
C SER A 114 32.51 -17.17 -33.00
N ARG A 115 32.31 -17.09 -34.32
CA ARG A 115 32.21 -15.85 -35.10
C ARG A 115 30.76 -15.37 -35.06
N SER A 116 30.55 -14.07 -34.91
CA SER A 116 29.28 -13.38 -35.14
C SER A 116 28.79 -13.56 -36.58
N SER A 117 27.47 -13.67 -36.76
CA SER A 117 26.79 -13.29 -37.99
C SER A 117 25.37 -12.80 -37.69
N SER A 118 25.08 -11.62 -38.22
CA SER A 118 23.83 -10.87 -38.13
C SER A 118 22.83 -11.30 -39.21
N ASN A 119 21.57 -10.93 -38.97
CA ASN A 119 20.46 -10.69 -39.92
C ASN A 119 19.41 -11.80 -40.18
N PRO A 120 18.19 -11.44 -40.65
CA PRO A 120 16.95 -11.66 -39.88
C PRO A 120 15.88 -12.44 -40.67
N ASP A 121 14.71 -12.59 -40.03
CA ASP A 121 13.36 -12.61 -40.59
C ASP A 121 12.56 -13.94 -40.65
N LEU A 122 11.34 -13.81 -40.13
CA LEU A 122 10.07 -14.55 -40.27
C LEU A 122 10.02 -16.10 -40.34
N GLY A 123 9.34 -16.67 -39.35
CA GLY A 123 8.69 -17.98 -39.41
C GLY A 123 7.87 -18.24 -38.15
N LEU A 124 6.54 -18.17 -38.28
CA LEU A 124 5.55 -18.49 -37.25
C LEU A 124 5.71 -19.96 -36.83
N ASP A 125 5.67 -20.25 -35.52
CA ASP A 125 5.02 -21.46 -35.04
C ASP A 125 4.51 -21.33 -33.61
N VAL A 126 3.33 -21.93 -33.44
CA VAL A 126 2.41 -21.97 -32.31
C VAL A 126 2.73 -23.17 -31.43
N ASP A 127 2.46 -23.03 -30.12
CA ASP A 127 2.46 -24.06 -29.07
C ASP A 127 3.81 -24.59 -28.55
N ALA A 128 4.07 -24.34 -27.26
CA ALA A 128 4.08 -25.40 -26.23
C ALA A 128 4.51 -24.84 -24.86
N GLU A 129 3.57 -24.16 -24.20
CA GLU A 129 3.53 -23.97 -22.76
C GLU A 129 3.44 -25.32 -22.02
N ILE A 130 4.55 -26.03 -21.82
CA ILE A 130 4.58 -27.19 -20.90
C ILE A 130 5.92 -27.22 -20.15
N GLY A 131 6.07 -26.35 -19.16
CA GLY A 131 7.21 -26.37 -18.24
C GLY A 131 6.86 -26.14 -16.76
N GLY A 132 5.62 -25.76 -16.44
CA GLY A 132 5.25 -25.30 -15.10
C GLY A 132 4.19 -26.12 -14.35
N ILE A 133 3.73 -27.26 -14.88
CA ILE A 133 2.51 -27.95 -14.38
C ILE A 133 2.80 -29.34 -13.79
N PHE A 134 3.97 -29.58 -13.19
CA PHE A 134 4.22 -30.82 -12.44
C PHE A 134 4.87 -30.58 -11.07
N ALA A 135 4.10 -29.97 -10.16
CA ALA A 135 4.31 -30.09 -8.72
C ALA A 135 3.00 -29.80 -7.94
N ARG A 136 1.88 -30.41 -8.34
CA ARG A 136 0.69 -30.51 -7.48
C ARG A 136 0.46 -31.97 -7.15
N GLY A 137 0.94 -32.36 -5.97
CA GLY A 137 0.56 -33.60 -5.30
C GLY A 137 -0.96 -33.66 -5.16
N LEU A 138 -1.51 -34.79 -5.56
CA LEU A 138 -2.89 -35.20 -5.39
C LEU A 138 -3.17 -35.39 -3.90
N ASP A 139 -4.10 -34.62 -3.33
CA ASP A 139 -4.86 -35.07 -2.16
C ASP A 139 -6.34 -34.71 -2.34
N ARG A 140 -7.08 -35.71 -2.83
CA ARG A 140 -8.55 -35.73 -2.88
C ARG A 140 -9.08 -36.20 -1.53
N THR A 141 -9.16 -35.32 -0.54
CA THR A 141 -10.19 -35.38 0.52
C THR A 141 -10.07 -34.14 1.40
N ASN A 142 -10.96 -33.16 1.18
CA ASN A 142 -11.45 -32.22 2.21
C ASN A 142 -12.55 -31.36 1.60
N SER A 143 -13.68 -32.01 1.33
CA SER A 143 -14.97 -31.33 1.21
C SER A 143 -15.77 -31.66 2.47
N MET A 144 -16.40 -30.63 3.04
CA MET A 144 -17.25 -30.62 4.24
C MET A 144 -16.56 -30.34 5.58
N ARG A 145 -16.14 -29.08 5.79
CA ARG A 145 -16.40 -28.37 7.07
C ARG A 145 -16.36 -26.86 6.87
N THR A 146 -17.48 -26.21 7.15
CA THR A 146 -17.63 -24.75 7.20
C THR A 146 -16.89 -24.23 8.44
N GLY A 147 -15.90 -23.35 8.24
CA GLY A 147 -15.24 -22.56 9.30
C GLY A 147 -13.98 -23.19 9.93
N SER A 148 -12.82 -23.13 9.26
CA SER A 148 -11.45 -23.20 9.87
C SER A 148 -10.29 -23.10 8.83
N ASN A 149 -10.48 -22.49 7.66
CA ASN A 149 -9.40 -22.44 6.64
C ASN A 149 -8.35 -21.34 6.88
N TYR A 150 -8.66 -20.29 7.65
CA TYR A 150 -7.69 -19.23 7.92
C TYR A 150 -6.54 -19.69 8.84
N GLU A 151 -6.83 -20.45 9.90
CA GLU A 151 -5.77 -20.95 10.80
C GLU A 151 -4.78 -21.90 10.10
N ASN A 152 -5.26 -22.74 9.17
CA ASN A 152 -4.40 -23.70 8.46
C ASN A 152 -3.51 -23.03 7.41
N LEU A 153 -3.99 -22.00 6.69
CA LEU A 153 -3.17 -21.17 5.79
C LEU A 153 -2.05 -20.45 6.55
N ILE A 154 -2.38 -19.86 7.70
CA ILE A 154 -1.43 -19.17 8.57
C ILE A 154 -0.41 -20.17 9.16
N THR A 155 -0.79 -21.43 9.41
CA THR A 155 0.11 -22.45 10.00
C THR A 155 1.11 -23.03 8.98
N LEU A 156 0.75 -23.16 7.70
CA LEU A 156 1.66 -23.67 6.66
C LEU A 156 2.65 -22.62 6.13
N GLN A 157 2.31 -21.33 6.14
CA GLN A 157 3.23 -20.23 5.76
C GLN A 157 4.28 -19.89 6.85
N ARG A 158 4.09 -20.35 8.09
CA ARG A 158 4.98 -20.11 9.25
C ARG A 158 6.30 -20.91 9.23
N SER A 159 6.60 -21.65 8.16
CA SER A 159 7.80 -22.48 8.03
C SER A 159 9.07 -21.71 7.62
N SER A 160 8.96 -20.43 7.25
CA SER A 160 10.12 -19.55 7.05
C SER A 160 10.24 -18.58 8.24
N GLY A 161 11.26 -18.75 9.08
CA GLY A 161 11.53 -17.89 10.25
C GLY A 161 12.00 -16.47 9.90
N ARG A 162 11.52 -15.90 8.79
CA ARG A 162 12.01 -14.66 8.16
C ARG A 162 10.82 -13.83 7.68
N LYS A 163 10.18 -13.13 8.61
CA LYS A 163 9.06 -12.23 8.32
C LYS A 163 9.55 -10.80 8.14
N LEU A 164 8.86 -10.03 7.32
CA LEU A 164 9.08 -8.59 7.19
C LEU A 164 8.09 -7.84 8.08
N THR A 165 8.53 -6.75 8.71
CA THR A 165 7.69 -5.99 9.64
C THR A 165 6.41 -5.46 8.98
N HIS A 166 6.49 -4.97 7.74
CA HIS A 166 5.31 -4.41 7.06
C HIS A 166 4.30 -5.49 6.67
N GLU A 167 4.77 -6.65 6.22
CA GLU A 167 3.90 -7.79 5.90
C GLU A 167 3.19 -8.31 7.16
N GLU A 168 3.91 -8.46 8.27
CA GLU A 168 3.30 -8.95 9.50
C GLU A 168 2.35 -7.93 10.12
N VAL A 169 2.66 -6.62 10.10
CA VAL A 169 1.73 -5.59 10.59
C VAL A 169 0.44 -5.58 9.77
N ALA A 170 0.53 -5.64 8.43
CA ALA A 170 -0.65 -5.70 7.57
C ALA A 170 -1.48 -6.96 7.83
N LEU A 171 -0.83 -8.13 7.87
CA LEU A 171 -1.47 -9.40 8.14
C LEU A 171 -2.19 -9.40 9.50
N GLN A 172 -1.49 -8.99 10.56
CA GLN A 172 -2.06 -8.97 11.92
C GLN A 172 -3.23 -8.00 12.02
N TRP A 173 -3.19 -6.87 11.31
CA TRP A 173 -4.33 -5.96 11.27
C TRP A 173 -5.52 -6.58 10.53
N VAL A 174 -5.31 -7.21 9.36
CA VAL A 174 -6.38 -7.87 8.59
C VAL A 174 -7.09 -8.95 9.40
N VAL A 175 -6.35 -9.73 10.20
CA VAL A 175 -6.92 -10.81 11.02
C VAL A 175 -7.33 -10.38 12.44
N SER A 176 -7.10 -9.11 12.81
CA SER A 176 -7.43 -8.61 14.15
C SER A 176 -8.94 -8.50 14.37
N ASN A 177 -9.37 -8.70 15.61
CA ASN A 177 -10.76 -8.54 16.03
C ASN A 177 -10.83 -7.96 17.47
N GLY A 178 -11.99 -7.44 17.85
CA GLY A 178 -12.22 -6.85 19.17
C GLY A 178 -11.19 -5.77 19.50
N LYS A 179 -10.67 -5.80 20.72
CA LYS A 179 -9.77 -4.77 21.25
C LYS A 179 -8.52 -4.51 20.38
N GLY A 180 -7.92 -5.55 19.80
CA GLY A 180 -6.76 -5.39 18.93
C GLY A 180 -7.09 -4.55 17.68
N LYS A 181 -8.25 -4.81 17.07
CA LYS A 181 -8.75 -4.04 15.93
C LYS A 181 -9.11 -2.62 16.33
N ASP A 182 -9.80 -2.45 17.45
CA ASP A 182 -10.24 -1.12 17.93
C ASP A 182 -9.04 -0.21 18.21
N MET A 183 -8.00 -0.74 18.87
CA MET A 183 -6.76 0.01 19.15
C MET A 183 -5.99 0.33 17.86
N ALA A 184 -5.98 -0.57 16.89
CA ALA A 184 -5.36 -0.34 15.59
C ALA A 184 -6.09 0.74 14.79
N LEU A 185 -7.43 0.76 14.78
CA LEU A 185 -8.21 1.82 14.16
C LEU A 185 -7.97 3.17 14.85
N ALA A 186 -8.03 3.20 16.18
CA ALA A 186 -7.80 4.41 16.97
C ALA A 186 -6.43 5.04 16.77
N ASN A 187 -5.43 4.23 16.43
CA ASN A 187 -4.05 4.66 16.21
C ASN A 187 -3.58 4.32 14.79
N SER A 188 -4.51 4.34 13.83
CA SER A 188 -4.28 3.87 12.45
C SER A 188 -3.10 4.54 11.77
N TRP A 189 -2.94 5.87 11.94
CA TRP A 189 -1.80 6.62 11.42
C TRP A 189 -0.45 6.00 11.82
N PHE A 190 -0.31 5.54 13.07
CA PHE A 190 0.96 4.99 13.58
C PHE A 190 1.33 3.70 12.87
N PHE A 191 0.35 2.80 12.69
CA PHE A 191 0.57 1.52 12.01
C PHE A 191 0.87 1.73 10.52
N PHE A 192 0.21 2.68 9.86
CA PHE A 192 0.50 3.03 8.49
C PHE A 192 1.92 3.60 8.31
N GLU A 193 2.32 4.56 9.13
CA GLU A 193 3.67 5.14 9.12
C GLU A 193 4.75 4.08 9.39
N LEU A 194 4.49 3.17 10.34
CA LEU A 194 5.37 2.04 10.64
C LEU A 194 5.52 1.09 9.44
N MET A 195 4.43 0.80 8.74
CA MET A 195 4.45 -0.01 7.50
C MET A 195 5.25 0.70 6.41
N ILE A 196 5.00 1.99 6.14
CA ILE A 196 5.72 2.77 5.12
C ILE A 196 7.22 2.78 5.41
N LYS A 197 7.61 3.07 6.66
CA LYS A 197 9.02 3.04 7.06
C LYS A 197 9.66 1.67 6.81
N SER A 198 8.99 0.61 7.26
CA SER A 198 9.44 -0.77 7.05
C SER A 198 9.60 -1.12 5.57
N MET A 199 8.67 -0.68 4.72
CA MET A 199 8.74 -0.88 3.27
C MET A 199 9.94 -0.14 2.65
N ILE A 200 10.16 1.12 3.03
CA ILE A 200 11.28 1.92 2.52
C ILE A 200 12.62 1.32 2.96
N GLU A 201 12.76 0.94 4.23
CA GLU A 201 13.98 0.30 4.74
C GLU A 201 14.24 -1.04 4.06
N HIS A 202 13.22 -1.85 3.82
CA HIS A 202 13.36 -3.11 3.09
C HIS A 202 13.87 -2.88 1.66
N LEU A 203 13.30 -1.93 0.93
CA LEU A 203 13.75 -1.59 -0.43
C LEU A 203 15.17 -1.04 -0.44
N ALA A 204 15.56 -0.26 0.58
CA ALA A 204 16.91 0.26 0.70
C ALA A 204 17.93 -0.87 0.97
N ARG A 205 17.61 -1.80 1.86
CA ARG A 205 18.49 -2.94 2.20
C ARG A 205 18.65 -3.93 1.05
N THR A 206 17.59 -4.18 0.29
CA THR A 206 17.58 -5.16 -0.81
C THR A 206 17.97 -4.60 -2.17
N GLY A 207 18.16 -3.28 -2.29
CA GLY A 207 18.31 -2.62 -3.60
C GLY A 207 17.03 -2.62 -4.44
N GLY A 208 15.87 -2.92 -3.84
CA GLY A 208 14.57 -2.97 -4.53
C GLY A 208 14.12 -1.62 -5.12
N GLN A 209 14.76 -0.51 -4.76
CA GLN A 209 14.48 0.81 -5.34
C GLN A 209 14.77 0.84 -6.86
N ASP A 210 15.80 0.13 -7.32
CA ASP A 210 16.17 0.05 -8.74
C ASP A 210 15.31 -0.96 -9.52
N SER A 211 14.56 -1.79 -8.80
CA SER A 211 13.64 -2.76 -9.41
C SER A 211 12.38 -2.08 -9.93
N HIS A 212 11.80 -2.66 -10.99
CA HIS A 212 10.48 -2.26 -11.48
C HIS A 212 9.46 -2.26 -10.34
N ARG A 213 8.67 -1.18 -10.22
CA ARG A 213 7.71 -0.97 -9.11
C ARG A 213 6.77 -2.16 -8.87
N LYS A 214 6.35 -2.86 -9.95
CA LYS A 214 5.48 -4.05 -9.88
C LYS A 214 6.12 -5.26 -9.18
N MET A 215 7.45 -5.30 -9.09
CA MET A 215 8.22 -6.41 -8.53
C MET A 215 8.81 -6.10 -7.16
N ARG A 216 8.51 -4.93 -6.60
CA ARG A 216 9.09 -4.46 -5.33
C ARG A 216 8.54 -5.18 -4.09
N PHE A 217 7.33 -5.71 -4.17
CA PHE A 217 6.63 -6.35 -3.07
C PHE A 217 5.93 -7.64 -3.51
N SER A 218 5.70 -8.55 -2.57
CA SER A 218 5.03 -9.82 -2.82
C SER A 218 3.56 -9.63 -3.19
N HIS A 219 2.99 -10.54 -4.01
CA HIS A 219 1.57 -10.49 -4.35
C HIS A 219 0.69 -10.65 -3.11
N GLN A 220 1.11 -11.51 -2.17
CA GLN A 220 0.41 -11.71 -0.90
C GLN A 220 0.30 -10.40 -0.11
N PHE A 221 1.40 -9.64 0.02
CA PHE A 221 1.37 -8.36 0.70
C PHE A 221 0.44 -7.36 -0.01
N CYS A 222 0.45 -7.32 -1.34
CA CYS A 222 -0.48 -6.50 -2.11
C CYS A 222 -1.95 -6.90 -1.86
N ASP A 223 -2.26 -8.20 -1.73
CA ASP A 223 -3.61 -8.66 -1.39
C ASP A 223 -4.00 -8.25 0.04
N ASP A 224 -3.08 -8.35 0.99
CA ASP A 224 -3.30 -7.94 2.38
C ASP A 224 -3.58 -6.43 2.49
N ILE A 225 -2.82 -5.58 1.78
CA ILE A 225 -3.07 -4.13 1.71
C ILE A 225 -4.43 -3.81 1.06
N GLN A 226 -4.82 -4.53 0.02
CA GLN A 226 -6.12 -4.35 -0.62
C GLN A 226 -7.27 -4.73 0.33
N ASN A 227 -7.15 -5.86 1.03
CA ASN A 227 -8.12 -6.31 2.03
C ASN A 227 -8.20 -5.33 3.20
N LEU A 228 -7.06 -4.85 3.68
CA LEU A 228 -6.98 -3.87 4.77
C LEU A 228 -7.66 -2.55 4.40
N THR A 229 -7.33 -2.00 3.23
CA THR A 229 -7.92 -0.75 2.71
C THR A 229 -9.44 -0.88 2.60
N SER A 230 -9.93 -2.02 2.07
CA SER A 230 -11.36 -2.30 1.96
C SER A 230 -12.03 -2.43 3.34
N SER A 231 -11.42 -3.15 4.27
CA SER A 231 -11.90 -3.34 5.64
C SER A 231 -12.03 -2.00 6.37
N ILE A 232 -11.00 -1.16 6.33
CA ILE A 232 -11.00 0.17 6.96
C ILE A 232 -12.03 1.09 6.31
N THR A 233 -12.19 1.04 4.98
CA THR A 233 -13.24 1.80 4.28
C THR A 233 -14.63 1.44 4.79
N ASN A 234 -14.91 0.15 4.98
CA ASN A 234 -16.18 -0.32 5.53
C ASN A 234 -16.38 0.12 6.98
N GLU A 235 -15.32 0.13 7.80
CA GLU A 235 -15.37 0.65 9.17
C GLU A 235 -15.65 2.15 9.21
N ILE A 236 -15.00 2.96 8.37
CA ILE A 236 -15.27 4.41 8.26
C ILE A 236 -16.76 4.64 7.97
N ILE A 237 -17.31 3.91 7.01
CA ILE A 237 -18.74 3.98 6.64
C ILE A 237 -19.62 3.56 7.82
N ALA A 238 -19.32 2.42 8.45
CA ALA A 238 -20.13 1.87 9.54
C ALA A 238 -20.14 2.79 10.76
N LEU A 239 -18.98 3.33 11.14
CA LEU A 239 -18.84 4.27 12.25
C LEU A 239 -19.55 5.59 11.99
N ASN A 240 -19.51 6.09 10.75
CA ASN A 240 -20.25 7.29 10.37
C ASN A 240 -21.77 7.11 10.55
N THR A 241 -22.30 5.91 10.32
CA THR A 241 -23.74 5.63 10.47
C THR A 241 -24.20 5.46 11.92
N LYS A 242 -23.29 5.35 12.90
CA LYS A 242 -23.61 5.19 14.32
C LYS A 242 -23.56 6.55 15.05
N ASP A 243 -24.73 7.14 15.31
CA ASP A 243 -25.02 8.23 16.27
C ASP A 243 -24.09 9.47 16.34
N GLY A 244 -23.21 9.71 15.36
CA GLY A 244 -22.49 10.99 15.13
C GLY A 244 -21.49 11.44 16.21
N LYS A 245 -21.41 10.76 17.36
CA LYS A 245 -20.57 11.14 18.51
C LYS A 245 -19.06 11.04 18.25
N ASP A 246 -18.66 10.20 17.29
CA ASP A 246 -17.25 9.90 17.01
C ASP A 246 -16.74 10.55 15.71
N THR A 247 -17.26 11.73 15.36
CA THR A 247 -16.92 12.42 14.09
C THR A 247 -15.41 12.64 13.91
N ARG A 248 -14.70 13.12 14.94
CA ARG A 248 -13.25 13.35 14.87
C ARG A 248 -12.47 12.04 14.73
N PHE A 249 -12.94 10.99 15.38
CA PHE A 249 -12.33 9.66 15.29
C PHE A 249 -12.42 9.10 13.86
N VAL A 250 -13.62 9.17 13.25
CA VAL A 250 -13.83 8.74 11.86
C VAL A 250 -13.01 9.59 10.88
N GLN A 251 -12.92 10.90 11.09
CA GLN A 251 -12.07 11.80 10.32
C GLN A 251 -10.59 11.41 10.41
N ASN A 252 -10.09 11.12 11.61
CA ASN A 252 -8.68 10.71 11.79
C ASN A 252 -8.37 9.39 11.07
N ILE A 253 -9.25 8.39 11.14
CA ILE A 253 -9.07 7.12 10.40
C ILE A 253 -9.05 7.38 8.89
N ASN A 254 -9.97 8.22 8.41
CA ASN A 254 -10.06 8.60 7.01
C ASN A 254 -8.80 9.33 6.50
N SER A 255 -8.33 10.34 7.24
CA SER A 255 -7.09 11.04 6.89
C SER A 255 -5.88 10.11 6.96
N SER A 256 -5.81 9.21 7.94
CA SER A 256 -4.72 8.23 8.09
C SER A 256 -4.64 7.29 6.88
N LEU A 257 -5.78 6.77 6.42
CA LEU A 257 -5.83 5.95 5.22
C LEU A 257 -5.45 6.74 3.96
N ALA A 258 -5.86 8.01 3.86
CA ALA A 258 -5.51 8.87 2.74
C ALA A 258 -4.00 9.16 2.67
N PHE A 259 -3.37 9.50 3.80
CA PHE A 259 -1.91 9.69 3.89
C PHE A 259 -1.17 8.41 3.53
N PHE A 260 -1.64 7.25 4.03
CA PHE A 260 -1.05 5.96 3.67
C PHE A 260 -1.07 5.72 2.15
N LEU A 261 -2.21 5.87 1.48
CA LEU A 261 -2.29 5.67 0.03
C LEU A 261 -1.48 6.72 -0.75
N MET A 262 -1.40 7.95 -0.24
CA MET A 262 -0.52 8.99 -0.80
C MET A 262 0.95 8.55 -0.74
N ASP A 263 1.43 8.03 0.38
CA ASP A 263 2.81 7.56 0.53
C ASP A 263 3.10 6.31 -0.33
N LEU A 264 2.11 5.42 -0.50
CA LEU A 264 2.23 4.27 -1.39
C LEU A 264 2.49 4.68 -2.85
N LEU A 265 2.08 5.87 -3.32
CA LEU A 265 2.40 6.36 -4.67
C LEU A 265 3.91 6.54 -4.89
N SER A 266 4.69 6.76 -3.83
CA SER A 266 6.14 6.87 -3.89
C SER A 266 6.81 5.49 -3.85
N VAL A 267 6.22 4.52 -3.14
CA VAL A 267 6.87 3.24 -2.80
C VAL A 267 6.44 2.08 -3.72
N MET A 268 5.15 1.96 -4.05
CA MET A 268 4.55 0.84 -4.81
C MET A 268 4.29 1.16 -6.30
N ASP A 269 3.75 0.18 -7.02
CA ASP A 269 3.20 0.38 -8.36
C ASP A 269 2.01 1.36 -8.32
N ARG A 270 2.12 2.44 -9.10
CA ARG A 270 1.12 3.53 -9.10
C ARG A 270 -0.24 3.06 -9.64
N GLY A 271 -0.24 2.13 -10.60
CA GLY A 271 -1.49 1.57 -11.14
C GLY A 271 -2.26 0.78 -10.08
N TYR A 272 -1.56 -0.03 -9.29
CA TYR A 272 -2.11 -0.71 -8.13
C TYR A 272 -2.66 0.28 -7.09
N VAL A 273 -1.91 1.35 -6.75
CA VAL A 273 -2.39 2.35 -5.77
C VAL A 273 -3.60 3.13 -6.30
N PHE A 274 -3.65 3.47 -7.58
CA PHE A 274 -4.85 4.07 -8.19
C PHE A 274 -6.07 3.15 -8.13
N MET A 275 -5.88 1.83 -8.26
CA MET A 275 -6.95 0.87 -8.03
C MET A 275 -7.47 0.91 -6.59
N LEU A 276 -6.58 1.01 -5.58
CA LEU A 276 -6.99 1.16 -4.18
C LEU A 276 -7.81 2.44 -3.95
N ILE A 277 -7.34 3.58 -4.47
CA ILE A 277 -8.04 4.87 -4.41
C ILE A 277 -9.41 4.77 -5.07
N HIS A 278 -9.48 4.16 -6.27
CA HIS A 278 -10.74 3.94 -6.96
C HIS A 278 -11.72 3.09 -6.13
N ASN A 279 -11.23 2.00 -5.53
CA ASN A 279 -12.05 1.10 -4.72
C ASN A 279 -12.59 1.79 -3.45
N TYR A 280 -11.79 2.65 -2.82
CA TYR A 280 -12.25 3.52 -1.73
C TYR A 280 -13.40 4.43 -2.20
N CYS A 281 -13.20 5.21 -3.27
CA CYS A 281 -14.21 6.13 -3.79
C CYS A 281 -15.49 5.40 -4.20
N LYS A 282 -15.37 4.23 -4.84
CA LYS A 282 -16.52 3.39 -5.24
C LYS A 282 -17.35 2.95 -4.03
N GLN A 283 -16.70 2.51 -2.95
CA GLN A 283 -17.39 2.10 -1.72
C GLN A 283 -18.10 3.29 -1.05
N MET A 284 -17.44 4.44 -0.92
CA MET A 284 -18.06 5.66 -0.39
C MET A 284 -19.28 6.09 -1.19
N ASN A 285 -19.15 6.15 -2.53
CA ASN A 285 -20.24 6.54 -3.41
C ASN A 285 -21.47 5.62 -3.30
N SER A 286 -21.27 4.33 -3.04
CA SER A 286 -22.39 3.39 -2.87
C SER A 286 -23.29 3.71 -1.66
N LYS A 287 -22.78 4.49 -0.70
CA LYS A 287 -23.50 4.88 0.53
C LYS A 287 -23.95 6.34 0.51
N ILE A 288 -23.26 7.19 -0.26
CA ILE A 288 -23.63 8.60 -0.44
C ILE A 288 -25.00 8.78 -1.11
N SER A 289 -25.48 7.78 -1.86
CA SER A 289 -26.81 7.81 -2.48
C SER A 289 -27.99 7.70 -1.48
N LEU A 290 -27.72 7.60 -0.17
CA LEU A 290 -28.74 7.53 0.88
C LEU A 290 -29.03 8.92 1.47
N PRO A 291 -30.25 9.16 2.04
CA PRO A 291 -30.55 10.40 2.77
C PRO A 291 -29.54 10.62 3.92
N ASP A 292 -29.14 11.88 4.17
CA ASP A 292 -28.18 12.29 5.21
C ASP A 292 -26.70 11.88 5.00
N SER A 293 -26.22 11.98 3.75
CA SER A 293 -24.85 11.60 3.36
C SER A 293 -23.80 12.73 3.44
N GLY A 294 -24.13 13.87 4.05
CA GLY A 294 -23.27 15.07 4.05
C GLY A 294 -21.88 14.81 4.64
N GLN A 295 -21.80 14.04 5.73
CA GLN A 295 -20.53 13.71 6.37
C GLN A 295 -19.67 12.77 5.53
N LEU A 296 -20.26 11.76 4.88
CA LEU A 296 -19.55 10.85 3.97
C LEU A 296 -18.98 11.60 2.75
N ILE A 297 -19.71 12.60 2.23
CA ILE A 297 -19.21 13.46 1.16
C ILE A 297 -17.97 14.22 1.64
N ASN A 298 -18.01 14.83 2.83
CA ASN A 298 -16.87 15.55 3.40
C ASN A 298 -15.65 14.63 3.62
N LEU A 299 -15.86 13.41 4.14
CA LEU A 299 -14.78 12.43 4.32
C LEU A 299 -14.15 12.04 2.98
N LYS A 300 -14.97 11.79 1.94
CA LYS A 300 -14.47 11.50 0.59
C LYS A 300 -13.68 12.68 0.01
N LEU A 301 -14.18 13.90 0.13
CA LEU A 301 -13.51 15.09 -0.37
C LEU A 301 -12.17 15.32 0.35
N ASP A 302 -12.13 15.14 1.68
CA ASP A 302 -10.89 15.28 2.45
C ASP A 302 -9.87 14.20 2.07
N PHE A 303 -10.32 12.96 1.88
CA PHE A 303 -9.48 11.87 1.39
C PHE A 303 -8.86 12.19 0.03
N VAL A 304 -9.68 12.61 -0.95
CA VAL A 304 -9.20 12.94 -2.29
C VAL A 304 -8.26 14.14 -2.24
N ARG A 305 -8.56 15.14 -1.40
CA ARG A 305 -7.69 16.30 -1.17
C ARG A 305 -6.29 15.88 -0.70
N ILE A 306 -6.20 15.01 0.31
CA ILE A 306 -4.93 14.52 0.84
C ILE A 306 -4.15 13.75 -0.24
N VAL A 307 -4.80 12.80 -0.94
CA VAL A 307 -4.13 12.02 -2.01
C VAL A 307 -3.63 12.92 -3.15
N CYS A 308 -4.36 13.99 -3.48
CA CYS A 308 -3.95 14.96 -4.49
C CYS A 308 -2.78 15.87 -4.05
N CYS A 309 -2.43 15.90 -2.76
CA CYS A 309 -1.26 16.62 -2.27
C CYS A 309 0.07 15.88 -2.48
N HIS A 310 0.05 14.71 -3.14
CA HIS A 310 1.27 13.96 -3.46
C HIS A 310 2.28 14.82 -4.25
N GLU A 311 3.56 14.69 -3.92
CA GLU A 311 4.68 15.46 -4.51
C GLU A 311 4.74 15.40 -6.04
N HIS A 312 4.24 14.31 -6.65
CA HIS A 312 4.23 14.10 -8.08
C HIS A 312 2.85 14.32 -8.70
N PHE A 313 1.89 14.97 -8.01
CA PHE A 313 0.53 15.19 -8.49
C PHE A 313 0.49 15.72 -9.93
N VAL A 314 1.29 16.74 -10.24
CA VAL A 314 1.35 17.29 -11.60
C VAL A 314 1.83 16.23 -12.60
N ALA A 315 2.94 15.56 -12.32
CA ALA A 315 3.51 14.53 -13.20
C ALA A 315 2.55 13.34 -13.41
N LEU A 316 1.76 12.99 -12.39
CA LEU A 316 0.76 11.91 -12.45
C LEU A 316 -0.48 12.28 -13.27
N ASN A 317 -0.72 13.58 -13.50
CA ASN A 317 -1.86 14.07 -14.28
C ASN A 317 -1.45 14.64 -15.66
N LEU A 318 -0.16 14.64 -16.01
CA LEU A 318 0.26 15.09 -17.33
C LEU A 318 -0.05 14.01 -18.39
N PRO A 319 -0.53 14.41 -19.57
CA PRO A 319 -0.90 13.49 -20.62
C PRO A 319 0.36 13.07 -21.40
N PHE A 320 1.22 12.28 -20.77
CA PHE A 320 2.39 11.70 -21.45
C PHE A 320 2.01 10.34 -22.04
N CYS A 321 2.30 10.15 -23.33
CA CYS A 321 2.17 8.86 -24.02
C CYS A 321 0.78 8.21 -23.93
N THR A 322 -0.28 9.00 -23.74
CA THR A 322 -1.67 8.50 -23.83
C THR A 322 -2.13 8.52 -25.29
N PRO A 323 -3.13 7.72 -25.69
CA PRO A 323 -3.68 7.77 -27.05
C PRO A 323 -4.18 9.16 -27.48
N LEU A 324 -4.53 10.05 -26.53
CA LEU A 324 -4.91 11.43 -26.81
C LEU A 324 -3.71 12.36 -27.06
N SER A 325 -2.50 11.96 -26.64
CA SER A 325 -1.25 12.71 -26.80
C SER A 325 -0.23 12.03 -27.72
N ALA A 326 -0.47 10.79 -28.12
CA ALA A 326 0.38 10.00 -29.02
C ALA A 326 0.25 10.41 -30.50
N ILE A 327 -0.41 11.53 -30.81
CA ILE A 327 -0.59 12.04 -32.18
C ILE A 327 0.51 13.05 -32.54
N SER A 328 1.72 12.93 -32.00
CA SER A 328 2.89 13.59 -32.60
C SER A 328 3.58 12.61 -33.55
N ALA A 329 3.68 12.97 -34.84
CA ALA A 329 4.38 12.21 -35.86
C ALA A 329 5.81 11.81 -35.40
N PRO A 330 6.38 10.69 -35.89
CA PRO A 330 7.75 10.31 -35.55
C PRO A 330 8.73 11.43 -35.88
N SER A 331 9.66 11.70 -34.97
CA SER A 331 10.71 12.70 -35.14
C SER A 331 11.53 12.38 -36.41
N SER A 332 11.59 13.34 -37.34
CA SER A 332 12.46 13.26 -38.52
C SER A 332 13.93 13.01 -38.09
N PRO A 333 14.68 12.12 -38.76
CA PRO A 333 16.09 11.84 -38.43
C PRO A 333 17.05 13.01 -38.75
N CYS A 334 16.57 14.11 -39.31
CA CYS A 334 17.35 15.32 -39.59
C CYS A 334 16.75 16.53 -38.85
N PRO A 335 17.32 16.97 -37.70
CA PRO A 335 16.87 18.19 -37.04
C PRO A 335 17.41 19.41 -37.80
N SER A 336 16.54 20.15 -38.50
CA SER A 336 16.88 21.45 -39.08
C SER A 336 16.78 22.56 -38.03
N ILE A 337 17.68 23.55 -38.09
CA ILE A 337 17.79 24.71 -37.16
C ILE A 337 16.50 25.55 -37.11
N GLY A 338 15.59 25.42 -38.08
CA GLY A 338 14.25 26.01 -38.06
C GLY A 338 13.25 25.31 -37.14
N SER A 339 13.55 24.11 -36.65
CA SER A 339 12.66 23.30 -35.80
C SER A 339 12.64 23.77 -34.34
N THR A 340 13.68 24.50 -33.90
CA THR A 340 13.85 24.93 -32.51
C THR A 340 12.82 26.01 -32.12
N THR A 341 12.33 26.79 -33.08
CA THR A 341 11.27 27.80 -32.87
C THR A 341 9.87 27.19 -32.78
N SER A 342 9.67 25.94 -33.22
CA SER A 342 8.38 25.25 -33.15
C SER A 342 8.20 24.41 -31.87
N GLN A 343 9.23 24.32 -31.03
CA GLN A 343 9.22 23.57 -29.76
C GLN A 343 8.68 24.39 -28.59
N SER A 344 8.41 25.68 -28.77
CA SER A 344 7.92 26.58 -27.72
C SER A 344 6.42 26.45 -27.41
N SER A 345 5.73 25.48 -27.99
CA SER A 345 4.31 25.22 -27.70
C SER A 345 4.10 23.78 -27.23
N PHE A 346 4.51 23.47 -26.00
CA PHE A 346 4.23 22.19 -25.33
C PHE A 346 2.73 21.81 -25.45
N ILE A 347 1.84 22.81 -25.42
CA ILE A 347 0.39 22.66 -25.60
C ILE A 347 -0.05 22.42 -27.06
N SER A 348 0.69 22.86 -28.08
CA SER A 348 0.28 22.64 -29.47
C SER A 348 0.83 21.33 -30.04
N THR A 349 1.95 20.84 -29.53
CA THR A 349 2.60 19.60 -30.01
C THR A 349 2.06 18.35 -29.31
N VAL A 350 1.68 18.45 -28.03
CA VAL A 350 1.10 17.33 -27.25
C VAL A 350 -0.41 17.15 -27.52
N PHE A 351 -1.07 18.21 -28.00
CA PHE A 351 -2.52 18.24 -28.28
C PHE A 351 -2.80 18.48 -29.77
N GLY A 352 -2.05 17.83 -30.66
CA GLY A 352 -2.24 17.93 -32.12
C GLY A 352 -3.57 17.34 -32.65
N GLY A 353 -4.51 16.97 -31.77
CA GLY A 353 -5.81 16.38 -32.08
C GLY A 353 -6.99 17.25 -31.64
N ASP A 354 -8.20 16.68 -31.70
CA ASP A 354 -9.45 17.36 -31.32
C ASP A 354 -9.42 17.78 -29.84
N ARG A 355 -9.28 19.10 -29.63
CA ARG A 355 -9.24 19.73 -28.30
C ARG A 355 -10.54 19.54 -27.53
N SER A 356 -11.65 19.20 -28.20
CA SER A 356 -12.95 18.98 -27.57
C SER A 356 -12.90 17.84 -26.53
N ALA A 357 -12.07 16.82 -26.76
CA ALA A 357 -11.94 15.66 -25.88
C ALA A 357 -11.36 16.01 -24.49
N PHE A 358 -10.64 17.13 -24.38
CA PHE A 358 -10.10 17.67 -23.13
C PHE A 358 -10.99 18.74 -22.49
N MET A 359 -12.01 19.22 -23.20
CA MET A 359 -12.99 20.18 -22.68
C MET A 359 -14.20 19.49 -22.02
N VAL A 360 -14.37 18.19 -22.24
CA VAL A 360 -15.47 17.39 -21.70
C VAL A 360 -14.93 16.43 -20.65
N LEU A 361 -15.64 16.29 -19.52
CA LEU A 361 -15.36 15.27 -18.49
C LEU A 361 -15.75 13.86 -18.97
N SER A 362 -15.12 13.42 -20.05
CA SER A 362 -15.37 12.12 -20.69
C SER A 362 -14.78 10.97 -19.86
N SER A 363 -15.21 9.74 -20.15
CA SER A 363 -14.58 8.54 -19.57
C SER A 363 -13.10 8.43 -19.94
N SER A 364 -12.72 8.88 -21.14
CA SER A 364 -11.33 8.92 -21.60
C SER A 364 -10.50 9.93 -20.79
N PHE A 365 -11.01 11.15 -20.61
CA PHE A 365 -10.37 12.18 -19.80
C PHE A 365 -10.13 11.69 -18.36
N ARG A 366 -11.16 11.12 -17.73
CA ARG A 366 -11.06 10.60 -16.36
C ARG A 366 -10.09 9.44 -16.19
N ARG A 367 -9.83 8.65 -17.24
CA ARG A 367 -8.83 7.57 -17.18
C ARG A 367 -7.41 8.09 -17.32
N GLN A 368 -7.21 9.16 -18.09
CA GLN A 368 -5.88 9.72 -18.34
C GLN A 368 -5.43 10.67 -17.24
N HIS A 369 -6.36 11.47 -16.73
CA HIS A 369 -6.13 12.39 -15.63
C HIS A 369 -6.82 11.84 -14.37
N PHE A 370 -6.42 10.66 -13.90
CA PHE A 370 -7.20 9.90 -12.92
C PHE A 370 -7.59 10.71 -11.67
N LEU A 371 -6.62 11.34 -10.99
CA LEU A 371 -6.88 12.12 -9.78
C LEU A 371 -7.71 13.38 -10.06
N VAL A 372 -7.37 14.13 -11.11
CA VAL A 372 -8.16 15.31 -11.53
C VAL A 372 -9.58 14.91 -11.96
N GLY A 373 -9.71 13.78 -12.65
CA GLY A 373 -10.97 13.22 -13.10
C GLY A 373 -11.87 12.78 -11.95
N LEU A 374 -11.31 12.29 -10.85
CA LEU A 374 -12.05 12.03 -9.61
C LEU A 374 -12.60 13.34 -9.03
N VAL A 375 -11.75 14.35 -8.83
CA VAL A 375 -12.14 15.66 -8.28
C VAL A 375 -13.23 16.32 -9.13
N MET A 376 -13.06 16.32 -10.46
CA MET A 376 -14.02 16.91 -11.38
C MET A 376 -15.32 16.12 -11.45
N SER A 377 -15.29 14.80 -11.28
CA SER A 377 -16.52 13.99 -11.19
C SER A 377 -17.32 14.36 -9.96
N ASP A 378 -16.65 14.51 -8.81
CA ASP A 378 -17.30 14.90 -7.56
C ASP A 378 -17.87 16.32 -7.65
N LEU A 379 -17.16 17.24 -8.29
CA LEU A 379 -17.66 18.60 -8.57
C LEU A 379 -18.90 18.56 -9.48
N SER A 380 -18.87 17.78 -10.56
CA SER A 380 -20.02 17.61 -11.47
C SER A 380 -21.25 17.11 -10.70
N THR A 381 -21.09 16.06 -9.90
CA THR A 381 -22.17 15.51 -9.08
C THR A 381 -22.70 16.53 -8.06
N ALA A 382 -21.82 17.29 -7.40
CA ALA A 382 -22.23 18.31 -6.46
C ALA A 382 -23.02 19.47 -7.13
N LEU A 383 -22.66 19.84 -8.36
CA LEU A 383 -23.37 20.86 -9.13
C LEU A 383 -24.74 20.34 -9.63
N GLU A 384 -24.82 19.08 -10.05
CA GLU A 384 -26.08 18.45 -10.48
C GLU A 384 -27.09 18.37 -9.34
N ILE A 385 -26.66 17.99 -8.13
CA ILE A 385 -27.54 17.95 -6.94
C ILE A 385 -28.15 19.33 -6.67
N LYS A 386 -27.34 20.38 -6.68
CA LYS A 386 -27.82 21.76 -6.46
C LYS A 386 -28.80 22.19 -7.54
N TYR A 387 -28.56 21.84 -8.81
CA TYR A 387 -29.45 22.21 -9.91
C TYR A 387 -30.83 21.55 -9.78
N LEU A 388 -30.89 20.30 -9.35
CA LEU A 388 -32.15 19.59 -9.06
C LEU A 388 -32.93 20.26 -7.91
N ASP A 389 -32.25 20.68 -6.84
CA ASP A 389 -32.89 21.42 -5.74
C ASP A 389 -33.46 22.78 -6.19
N TYR A 390 -32.77 23.50 -7.09
CA TYR A 390 -33.30 24.74 -7.66
C TYR A 390 -34.54 24.50 -8.54
N GLN A 391 -34.57 23.43 -9.33
CA GLN A 391 -35.73 23.12 -10.16
C GLN A 391 -36.96 22.72 -9.33
N THR A 392 -36.78 21.94 -8.27
CA THR A 392 -37.90 21.54 -7.39
C THR A 392 -38.48 22.73 -6.63
N HIS A 393 -37.65 23.67 -6.17
CA HIS A 393 -38.13 24.92 -5.54
C HIS A 393 -38.78 25.89 -6.54
N SER A 394 -38.39 25.87 -7.82
CA SER A 394 -39.01 26.72 -8.86
C SER A 394 -40.38 26.20 -9.36
N LEU A 395 -40.68 24.91 -9.16
CA LEU A 395 -41.93 24.28 -9.58
C LEU A 395 -43.05 24.35 -8.54
N PHE A 396 -42.76 24.84 -7.33
CA PHE A 396 -43.75 25.14 -6.29
C PHE A 396 -43.57 26.58 -5.77
N PRO A 397 -44.02 27.61 -6.52
CA PRO A 397 -44.17 28.93 -5.93
C PRO A 397 -45.29 28.87 -4.89
N SER A 398 -44.99 29.39 -3.68
CA SER A 398 -45.91 29.54 -2.56
C SER A 398 -47.09 30.46 -2.88
#